data_AF-A0A5S6RCP5-F1
#
_entry.id   AF-A0A5S6RCP5-F1
#
_cell.length_a   1.000
_cell.length_b   1.000
_cell.length_c   1.000
_cell.angle_alpha   90.00
_cell.angle_beta   90.00
_cell.angle_gamma   90.00
#
_symmetry.space_group_name_H-M   'P 1'
#
loop_
_entity.id
_entity.type
_entity.pdbx_description
1 polymer ?
#
loop_
_entity_poly.entity_id
_entity_poly.type
_entity_poly.pdbx_seq_one_letter_code
_entity_poly.pdbx_strand_id
1 'polypeptide(L)'
;MAAAAADRRFKIFAAADAFGQPLKDAVVAHLRAHPSVADVVDLGVDKYYAAAAAVARSVIATPTSSSDPALEARGVVVCGTGAGVAIFANKYPGVYATHCATAADAANTRSINACNVLALSGLATPPDAAAAIADAWLATPFRAPCPASGDAPWPDDIQRFFDSAPAEMAAIPDISSASVPDSACAICCLRKGMEFEPVGIMPGGEMRIVRESPTSAYVRFKAGSVEPAHHHTFGHDLVVISGKKKVWNLTKKESYDLVDGDFLFTPAGDVHRVKYFEDTEFFIRWDGHWDIFLDEDLDAARRAIDAELGAATAK
;
A
#
# COMPACT_ATOMS: atom_id res chain seq x y z
N MET A 1 -1.54 -38.43 -14.98
CA MET A 1 -0.82 -38.10 -16.23
C MET A 1 0.19 -37.04 -15.89
N ALA A 2 1.50 -37.34 -15.94
CA ALA A 2 2.51 -36.29 -15.91
C ALA A 2 2.22 -35.40 -17.12
N ALA A 3 1.92 -34.12 -16.89
CA ALA A 3 1.87 -33.17 -17.99
C ALA A 3 3.26 -33.23 -18.63
N ALA A 4 3.37 -33.95 -19.75
CA ALA A 4 4.55 -33.93 -20.61
C ALA A 4 4.94 -32.48 -20.72
N ALA A 5 6.21 -32.15 -20.42
CA ALA A 5 6.74 -30.80 -20.36
C ALA A 5 6.14 -29.99 -21.51
N ALA A 6 5.03 -29.31 -21.21
CA ALA A 6 4.33 -28.52 -22.19
C ALA A 6 5.35 -27.49 -22.64
N ASP A 7 5.24 -27.03 -23.87
CA ASP A 7 6.10 -26.03 -24.51
C ASP A 7 6.05 -24.69 -23.76
N ARG A 8 6.50 -24.69 -22.50
CA ARG A 8 6.52 -23.58 -21.57
C ARG A 8 7.66 -22.71 -22.00
N ARG A 9 7.33 -21.46 -22.26
CA ARG A 9 8.28 -20.44 -22.64
C ARG A 9 8.47 -19.49 -21.47
N PHE A 10 9.70 -19.13 -21.20
CA PHE A 10 10.02 -18.27 -20.06
C PHE A 10 10.46 -16.89 -20.53
N LYS A 11 9.92 -15.85 -19.90
CA LYS A 11 10.49 -14.52 -19.92
C LYS A 11 11.23 -14.30 -18.61
N ILE A 12 12.54 -14.13 -18.67
CA ILE A 12 13.39 -14.00 -17.48
C ILE A 12 13.81 -12.56 -17.27
N PHE A 13 13.65 -12.06 -16.04
CA PHE A 13 14.21 -10.79 -15.60
C PHE A 13 15.43 -11.04 -14.72
N ALA A 14 16.58 -10.48 -15.09
CA ALA A 14 17.83 -10.68 -14.35
C ALA A 14 18.37 -9.36 -13.81
N ALA A 15 18.86 -9.36 -12.57
CA ALA A 15 19.58 -8.22 -11.99
C ALA A 15 20.61 -8.68 -10.96
N ALA A 16 21.61 -7.85 -10.68
CA ALA A 16 22.61 -8.16 -9.66
C ALA A 16 23.10 -6.94 -8.90
N ASP A 17 23.81 -7.19 -7.79
CA ASP A 17 24.77 -6.22 -7.26
C ASP A 17 26.15 -6.39 -7.88
N ALA A 18 27.08 -5.50 -7.51
CA ALA A 18 28.45 -5.53 -8.04
C ALA A 18 29.18 -6.85 -7.75
N PHE A 19 28.89 -7.53 -6.63
CA PHE A 19 29.48 -8.83 -6.31
C PHE A 19 28.86 -9.97 -7.13
N GLY A 20 27.58 -9.82 -7.51
CA GLY A 20 26.86 -10.79 -8.32
C GLY A 20 27.01 -10.62 -9.83
N GLN A 21 27.46 -9.44 -10.30
CA GLN A 21 27.48 -9.11 -11.73
C GLN A 21 28.15 -10.17 -12.62
N PRO A 22 29.40 -10.64 -12.33
CA PRO A 22 30.05 -11.60 -13.22
C PRO A 22 29.25 -12.90 -13.39
N LEU A 23 28.66 -13.39 -12.30
CA LEU A 23 27.84 -14.61 -12.34
C LEU A 23 26.49 -14.35 -13.03
N LYS A 24 25.86 -13.20 -12.78
CA LYS A 24 24.62 -12.82 -13.47
C LYS A 24 24.84 -12.77 -14.98
N ASP A 25 25.94 -12.19 -15.46
CA ASP A 25 26.25 -12.10 -16.88
C ASP A 25 26.42 -13.49 -17.50
N ALA A 26 27.11 -14.41 -16.80
CA ALA A 26 27.24 -15.79 -17.23
C ALA A 26 25.90 -16.53 -17.29
N VAL A 27 25.04 -16.37 -16.28
CA VAL A 27 23.71 -16.98 -16.22
C VAL A 27 22.78 -16.39 -17.29
N VAL A 28 22.84 -15.07 -17.53
CA VAL A 28 22.08 -14.42 -18.62
C VAL A 28 22.50 -14.95 -19.98
N ALA A 29 23.80 -15.14 -20.22
CA ALA A 29 24.30 -15.72 -21.46
C ALA A 29 23.79 -17.17 -21.65
N HIS A 30 23.86 -17.99 -20.59
CA HIS A 30 23.32 -19.35 -20.59
C HIS A 30 21.82 -19.38 -20.88
N LEU A 31 21.03 -18.57 -20.17
CA LEU A 31 19.57 -18.50 -20.32
C LEU A 31 19.15 -18.02 -21.71
N ARG A 32 19.87 -17.07 -22.32
CA ARG A 32 19.59 -16.63 -23.69
C ARG A 32 19.82 -17.72 -24.74
N ALA A 33 20.68 -18.70 -24.44
CA ALA A 33 20.92 -19.85 -25.29
C ALA A 33 19.97 -21.02 -25.01
N HIS A 34 19.20 -20.98 -23.91
CA HIS A 34 18.35 -22.08 -23.49
C HIS A 34 17.03 -22.12 -24.30
N PRO A 35 16.64 -23.26 -24.90
CA PRO A 35 15.52 -23.33 -25.85
C PRO A 35 14.14 -22.97 -25.27
N SER A 36 13.92 -23.22 -23.98
CA SER A 36 12.66 -22.86 -23.31
C SER A 36 12.58 -21.38 -22.90
N VAL A 37 13.64 -20.58 -23.09
CA VAL A 37 13.66 -19.16 -22.71
C VAL A 37 13.38 -18.32 -23.94
N ALA A 38 12.25 -17.62 -23.94
CA ALA A 38 11.85 -16.76 -25.05
C ALA A 38 12.58 -15.41 -25.04
N ASP A 39 12.85 -14.87 -23.85
CA ASP A 39 13.50 -13.56 -23.69
C ASP A 39 14.19 -13.47 -22.32
N VAL A 40 15.29 -12.73 -22.27
CA VAL A 40 16.00 -12.38 -21.02
C VAL A 40 16.22 -10.87 -20.98
N VAL A 41 15.45 -10.22 -20.12
CA VAL A 41 15.56 -8.80 -19.81
C VAL A 41 16.58 -8.62 -18.70
N ASP A 42 17.78 -8.17 -19.06
CA ASP A 42 18.82 -7.79 -18.11
C ASP A 42 18.55 -6.37 -17.61
N LEU A 43 18.14 -6.26 -16.34
CA LEU A 43 17.84 -5.00 -15.65
C LEU A 43 19.11 -4.33 -15.11
N GLY A 44 20.28 -4.93 -15.33
CA GLY A 44 21.57 -4.35 -15.00
C GLY A 44 22.03 -4.61 -13.57
N VAL A 45 22.82 -3.67 -13.07
CA VAL A 45 23.53 -3.78 -11.79
C VAL A 45 23.21 -2.58 -10.91
N ASP A 46 22.78 -2.84 -9.69
CA ASP A 46 22.48 -1.81 -8.67
C ASP A 46 22.74 -2.39 -7.27
N LYS A 47 22.46 -1.63 -6.21
CA LYS A 47 22.44 -2.14 -4.84
C LYS A 47 21.52 -3.35 -4.77
N TYR A 48 21.90 -4.37 -4.00
CA TYR A 48 21.21 -5.66 -3.96
C TYR A 48 19.69 -5.54 -3.75
N TYR A 49 19.24 -4.60 -2.91
CA TYR A 49 17.81 -4.37 -2.66
C TYR A 49 17.08 -3.69 -3.83
N ALA A 50 17.75 -2.82 -4.58
CA ALA A 50 17.18 -2.17 -5.77
C ALA A 50 17.10 -3.17 -6.94
N ALA A 51 18.15 -3.97 -7.13
CA ALA A 51 18.17 -5.06 -8.10
C ALA A 51 17.05 -6.08 -7.84
N ALA A 52 16.91 -6.53 -6.58
CA ALA A 52 15.85 -7.43 -6.16
C ALA A 52 14.45 -6.83 -6.35
N ALA A 53 14.26 -5.56 -6.00
CA ALA A 53 13.00 -4.83 -6.21
C ALA A 53 12.60 -4.78 -7.68
N ALA A 54 13.57 -4.50 -8.56
CA ALA A 54 13.32 -4.38 -10.00
C ALA A 54 12.84 -5.72 -10.58
N VAL A 55 13.55 -6.81 -10.30
CA VAL A 55 13.16 -8.16 -10.74
C VAL A 55 11.79 -8.55 -10.17
N ALA A 56 11.58 -8.35 -8.86
CA ALA A 56 10.32 -8.70 -8.19
C ALA A 56 9.12 -7.98 -8.83
N ARG A 57 9.22 -6.67 -9.05
CA ARG A 57 8.17 -5.88 -9.71
C ARG A 57 7.92 -6.35 -11.14
N SER A 58 8.97 -6.65 -11.90
CA SER A 58 8.83 -7.13 -13.28
C SER A 58 8.16 -8.50 -13.38
N VAL A 59 8.49 -9.42 -12.48
CA VAL A 59 7.84 -10.75 -12.41
C VAL A 59 6.35 -10.61 -12.08
N ILE A 60 5.99 -9.80 -11.08
CA ILE A 60 4.59 -9.60 -10.68
C ILE A 60 3.79 -8.84 -11.75
N ALA A 61 4.39 -7.83 -12.37
CA ALA A 61 3.73 -6.98 -13.37
C ALA A 61 3.53 -7.69 -14.72
N THR A 62 4.13 -8.85 -14.93
CA THR A 62 3.93 -9.64 -16.15
C THR A 62 2.80 -10.64 -15.91
N PRO A 63 1.56 -10.35 -16.36
CA PRO A 63 0.46 -11.28 -16.18
C PRO A 63 0.75 -12.59 -16.90
N THR A 64 0.28 -13.71 -16.34
CA THR A 64 0.09 -14.94 -17.12
C THR A 64 -0.97 -14.61 -18.16
N SER A 65 -0.52 -14.28 -19.37
CA SER A 65 -1.43 -13.79 -20.41
C SER A 65 -2.41 -14.88 -20.81
N SER A 66 -3.68 -14.53 -20.98
CA SER A 66 -4.64 -15.43 -21.62
C SER A 66 -4.30 -15.70 -23.09
N SER A 67 -3.59 -14.78 -23.75
CA SER A 67 -3.18 -14.93 -25.15
C SER A 67 -2.05 -15.94 -25.34
N ASP A 68 -1.28 -16.18 -24.29
CA ASP A 68 -0.14 -17.10 -24.30
C ASP A 68 0.01 -17.73 -22.91
N PRO A 69 -0.90 -18.66 -22.55
CA PRO A 69 -0.91 -19.29 -21.23
C PRO A 69 0.35 -20.14 -20.98
N ALA A 70 1.15 -20.38 -22.01
CA ALA A 70 2.42 -21.09 -21.92
C ALA A 70 3.60 -20.16 -21.57
N LEU A 71 3.44 -18.83 -21.69
CA LEU A 71 4.47 -17.86 -21.34
C LEU A 71 4.42 -17.54 -19.84
N GLU A 72 5.54 -17.78 -19.15
CA GLU A 72 5.69 -17.53 -17.72
C GLU A 72 6.83 -16.55 -17.45
N ALA A 73 6.56 -15.56 -16.60
CA ALA A 73 7.57 -14.64 -16.12
C ALA A 73 8.29 -15.21 -14.90
N ARG A 74 9.61 -15.19 -14.92
CA ARG A 74 10.43 -15.54 -13.75
C ARG A 74 11.63 -14.61 -13.60
N GLY A 75 12.30 -14.69 -12.45
CA GLY A 75 13.43 -13.82 -12.12
C GLY A 75 14.71 -14.57 -11.79
N VAL A 76 15.85 -13.93 -12.03
CA VAL A 76 17.16 -14.30 -11.48
C VAL A 76 17.76 -13.10 -10.78
N VAL A 77 18.18 -13.26 -9.54
CA VAL A 77 18.87 -12.21 -8.78
C VAL A 77 20.18 -12.73 -8.23
N VAL A 78 21.23 -11.93 -8.30
CA VAL A 78 22.56 -12.35 -7.82
C VAL A 78 23.14 -11.27 -6.91
N CYS A 79 23.62 -11.68 -5.75
CA CYS A 79 24.50 -10.83 -4.94
C CYS A 79 25.67 -11.65 -4.40
N GLY A 80 26.52 -11.05 -3.58
CA GLY A 80 27.67 -11.75 -3.00
C GLY A 80 27.32 -13.12 -2.41
N THR A 81 26.28 -13.19 -1.57
CA THR A 81 25.83 -14.44 -0.92
C THR A 81 24.53 -15.03 -1.48
N GLY A 82 23.83 -14.32 -2.37
CA GLY A 82 22.46 -14.65 -2.80
C GLY A 82 21.37 -14.42 -1.74
N ALA A 83 21.70 -14.42 -0.45
CA ALA A 83 20.72 -14.25 0.62
C ALA A 83 20.06 -12.86 0.63
N GLY A 84 20.84 -11.80 0.46
CA GLY A 84 20.33 -10.42 0.55
C GLY A 84 19.27 -10.11 -0.51
N VAL A 85 19.51 -10.54 -1.76
CA VAL A 85 18.55 -10.38 -2.85
C VAL A 85 17.31 -11.24 -2.65
N ALA A 86 17.46 -12.47 -2.15
CA ALA A 86 16.33 -13.35 -1.85
C ALA A 86 15.42 -12.73 -0.77
N ILE A 87 16.00 -12.28 0.34
CA ILE A 87 15.27 -11.63 1.44
C ILE A 87 14.50 -10.41 0.92
N PHE A 88 15.13 -9.57 0.10
CA PHE A 88 14.48 -8.36 -0.38
C PHE A 88 13.42 -8.63 -1.44
N ALA A 89 13.65 -9.57 -2.36
CA ALA A 89 12.69 -9.95 -3.38
C ALA A 89 11.40 -10.52 -2.77
N ASN A 90 11.50 -11.33 -1.70
CA ASN A 90 10.34 -11.87 -0.97
C ASN A 90 9.50 -10.81 -0.23
N LYS A 91 9.94 -9.54 -0.16
CA LYS A 91 9.09 -8.46 0.38
C LYS A 91 7.93 -8.09 -0.54
N TYR A 92 7.94 -8.58 -1.78
CA TYR A 92 6.93 -8.29 -2.78
C TYR A 92 5.92 -9.45 -2.84
N PRO A 93 4.64 -9.22 -2.52
CA PRO A 93 3.63 -10.27 -2.57
C PRO A 93 3.56 -10.95 -3.94
N GLY A 94 3.56 -12.29 -3.95
CA GLY A 94 3.59 -13.09 -5.18
C GLY A 94 4.99 -13.46 -5.67
N VAL A 95 6.05 -12.94 -5.04
CA VAL A 95 7.42 -13.41 -5.28
C VAL A 95 7.80 -14.45 -4.25
N TYR A 96 8.30 -15.58 -4.75
CA TYR A 96 8.89 -16.67 -3.99
C TYR A 96 10.34 -16.81 -4.45
N ALA A 97 11.23 -16.08 -3.78
CA ALA A 97 12.65 -16.05 -4.10
C ALA A 97 13.45 -16.98 -3.18
N THR A 98 14.27 -17.87 -3.75
CA THR A 98 15.07 -18.81 -2.95
C THR A 98 16.51 -18.84 -3.40
N HIS A 99 17.44 -18.78 -2.44
CA HIS A 99 18.85 -19.02 -2.71
C HIS A 99 19.10 -20.51 -2.94
N CYS A 100 19.71 -20.86 -4.06
CA CYS A 100 20.06 -22.23 -4.40
C CYS A 100 21.57 -22.37 -4.55
N ALA A 101 22.17 -23.32 -3.85
CA ALA A 101 23.60 -23.63 -3.97
C ALA A 101 23.86 -24.77 -4.96
N THR A 102 22.84 -25.60 -5.22
CA THR A 102 22.93 -26.79 -6.09
C THR A 102 21.70 -26.94 -6.99
N ALA A 103 21.85 -27.72 -8.07
CA ALA A 103 20.74 -28.05 -8.97
C ALA A 103 19.60 -28.79 -8.25
N ALA A 104 19.93 -29.59 -7.23
CA ALA A 104 18.94 -30.24 -6.38
C ALA A 104 18.12 -29.22 -5.58
N ASP A 105 18.74 -28.18 -5.03
CA ASP A 105 18.02 -27.10 -4.34
C ASP A 105 17.05 -26.39 -5.28
N ALA A 106 17.50 -26.11 -6.51
CA ALA A 106 16.70 -25.47 -7.55
C ALA A 106 15.45 -26.29 -7.92
N ALA A 107 15.61 -27.60 -8.11
CA ALA A 107 14.48 -28.50 -8.36
C ALA A 107 13.54 -28.56 -7.16
N ASN A 108 14.08 -28.73 -5.95
CA ASN A 108 13.30 -28.81 -4.72
C ASN A 108 12.49 -27.53 -4.48
N THR A 109 13.10 -26.35 -4.56
CA THR A 109 12.39 -25.08 -4.31
C THR A 109 11.33 -24.79 -5.37
N ARG A 110 11.54 -25.21 -6.61
CA ARG A 110 10.50 -25.15 -7.64
C ARG A 110 9.32 -26.05 -7.34
N SER A 111 9.61 -27.30 -6.97
CA SER A 111 8.59 -28.30 -6.71
C SER A 111 7.78 -28.00 -5.43
N ILE A 112 8.45 -27.53 -4.38
CA ILE A 112 7.86 -27.38 -3.05
C ILE A 112 7.32 -25.97 -2.80
N ASN A 113 8.02 -24.94 -3.29
CA ASN A 113 7.73 -23.54 -2.95
C ASN A 113 7.25 -22.70 -4.14
N ALA A 114 7.08 -23.31 -5.32
CA ALA A 114 6.76 -22.60 -6.55
C ALA A 114 7.71 -21.41 -6.84
N CYS A 115 8.99 -21.53 -6.44
CA CYS A 115 10.00 -20.46 -6.49
C CYS A 115 10.13 -19.78 -7.86
N ASN A 116 9.57 -18.58 -8.04
CA ASN A 116 9.56 -17.87 -9.31
C ASN A 116 10.72 -16.87 -9.46
N VAL A 117 11.58 -16.73 -8.44
CA VAL A 117 12.81 -15.94 -8.51
C VAL A 117 14.00 -16.74 -7.96
N LEU A 118 14.95 -17.10 -8.82
CA LEU A 118 16.17 -17.81 -8.43
C LEU A 118 17.20 -16.82 -7.88
N ALA A 119 17.73 -17.08 -6.67
CA ALA A 119 18.80 -16.28 -6.08
C ALA A 119 20.13 -17.03 -6.03
N LEU A 120 21.21 -16.41 -6.51
CA LEU A 120 22.54 -17.03 -6.61
C LEU A 120 23.62 -16.23 -5.87
N SER A 121 24.68 -16.92 -5.44
CA SER A 121 25.84 -16.32 -4.78
C SER A 121 26.96 -16.09 -5.79
N GLY A 122 27.27 -14.83 -6.08
CA GLY A 122 28.40 -14.46 -6.93
C GLY A 122 29.77 -14.82 -6.34
N LEU A 123 29.88 -15.00 -5.02
CA LEU A 123 31.13 -15.34 -4.35
C LEU A 123 31.37 -16.86 -4.21
N ALA A 124 30.30 -17.66 -4.16
CA ALA A 124 30.40 -19.09 -3.88
C ALA A 124 30.00 -20.01 -5.04
N THR A 125 29.23 -19.51 -6.02
CA THR A 125 28.70 -20.34 -7.12
C THR A 125 29.51 -20.11 -8.41
N PRO A 126 30.22 -21.12 -8.92
CA PRO A 126 30.88 -21.04 -10.23
C PRO A 126 29.87 -20.97 -11.39
N PRO A 127 30.23 -20.41 -12.55
CA PRO A 127 29.35 -20.29 -13.72
C PRO A 127 28.71 -21.61 -14.18
N ASP A 128 29.47 -22.70 -14.30
CA ASP A 128 28.95 -24.00 -14.74
C ASP A 128 27.93 -24.58 -13.75
N ALA A 129 28.17 -24.38 -12.45
CA ALA A 129 27.22 -24.77 -11.42
C ALA A 129 25.94 -23.91 -11.50
N ALA A 130 26.07 -22.60 -11.72
CA ALA A 130 24.92 -21.72 -11.87
C ALA A 130 24.08 -22.05 -13.11
N ALA A 131 24.71 -22.47 -14.21
CA ALA A 131 24.02 -22.99 -15.39
C ALA A 131 23.18 -24.24 -15.06
N ALA A 132 23.78 -25.22 -14.38
CA ALA A 132 23.08 -26.43 -13.94
C ALA A 132 21.93 -26.14 -12.96
N ILE A 133 22.10 -25.16 -12.06
CA ILE A 133 21.05 -24.69 -11.15
C ILE A 133 19.90 -24.06 -11.95
N ALA A 134 20.22 -23.18 -12.90
CA ALA A 134 19.22 -22.52 -13.73
C ALA A 134 18.43 -23.54 -14.57
N ASP A 135 19.09 -24.54 -15.14
CA ASP A 135 18.46 -25.59 -15.93
C ASP A 135 17.49 -26.43 -15.10
N ALA A 136 17.92 -26.90 -13.93
CA ALA A 136 17.05 -27.65 -13.02
C ALA A 136 15.84 -26.83 -12.56
N TRP A 137 16.04 -25.54 -12.31
CA TRP A 137 14.98 -24.62 -11.93
C TRP A 137 13.98 -24.34 -13.07
N LEU A 138 14.43 -24.22 -14.33
CA LEU A 138 13.53 -24.09 -15.47
C LEU A 138 12.77 -25.39 -15.73
N ALA A 139 13.45 -26.52 -15.64
CA ALA A 139 12.91 -27.84 -15.96
C ALA A 139 11.91 -28.39 -14.93
N THR A 140 11.84 -27.81 -13.72
CA THR A 140 11.02 -28.33 -12.62
C THR A 140 9.72 -27.52 -12.43
N PRO A 141 8.54 -28.08 -12.78
CA PRO A 141 7.25 -27.53 -12.40
C PRO A 141 7.01 -27.54 -10.89
N PHE A 142 6.07 -26.70 -10.44
CA PHE A 142 5.53 -26.85 -9.09
C PHE A 142 4.88 -28.23 -8.93
N ARG A 143 5.12 -28.89 -7.79
CA ARG A 143 4.64 -30.25 -7.45
C ARG A 143 5.17 -31.39 -8.32
N ALA A 144 6.21 -31.15 -9.12
CA ALA A 144 6.85 -32.20 -9.88
C ALA A 144 7.69 -33.11 -8.96
N PRO A 145 7.95 -34.37 -9.35
CA PRO A 145 8.98 -35.17 -8.71
C PRO A 145 10.31 -34.41 -8.64
N CYS A 146 11.00 -34.52 -7.51
CA CYS A 146 12.27 -33.84 -7.27
C CYS A 146 13.12 -34.66 -6.28
N PRO A 147 14.39 -34.28 -6.04
CA PRO A 147 15.25 -35.01 -5.11
C PRO A 147 14.65 -35.18 -3.70
N ALA A 148 13.91 -34.19 -3.20
CA ALA A 148 13.24 -34.27 -1.89
C ALA A 148 12.09 -35.29 -1.83
N SER A 149 11.53 -35.69 -2.98
CA SER A 149 10.54 -36.76 -3.08
C SER A 149 11.15 -38.10 -3.54
N GLY A 150 12.48 -38.21 -3.57
CA GLY A 150 13.19 -39.36 -4.13
C GLY A 150 12.92 -39.55 -5.62
N ASP A 151 12.67 -38.44 -6.34
CA ASP A 151 12.28 -38.41 -7.75
C ASP A 151 10.97 -39.18 -8.08
N ALA A 152 10.17 -39.48 -7.05
CA ALA A 152 8.84 -40.04 -7.18
C ALA A 152 7.76 -38.94 -7.13
N PRO A 153 6.55 -39.20 -7.67
CA PRO A 153 5.40 -38.33 -7.46
C PRO A 153 5.11 -38.12 -5.97
N TRP A 154 4.73 -36.90 -5.59
CA TRP A 154 4.35 -36.62 -4.21
C TRP A 154 3.12 -37.44 -3.80
N PRO A 155 3.14 -38.04 -2.59
CA PRO A 155 2.01 -38.78 -2.08
C PRO A 155 0.79 -37.87 -1.83
N ASP A 156 -0.39 -38.48 -1.74
CA ASP A 156 -1.67 -37.75 -1.69
C ASP A 156 -1.80 -36.78 -0.52
N ASP A 157 -1.18 -37.07 0.62
CA ASP A 157 -1.14 -36.17 1.77
C ASP A 157 -0.35 -34.89 1.48
N ILE A 158 0.78 -34.99 0.76
CA ILE A 158 1.55 -33.84 0.32
C ILE A 158 0.85 -33.07 -0.80
N GLN A 159 0.12 -33.77 -1.70
CA GLN A 159 -0.74 -33.10 -2.68
C GLN A 159 -1.81 -32.24 -1.99
N ARG A 160 -2.49 -32.80 -0.98
CA ARG A 160 -3.45 -32.05 -0.15
C ARG A 160 -2.81 -30.88 0.59
N PHE A 161 -1.59 -31.04 1.09
CA PHE A 161 -0.83 -29.94 1.70
C PHE A 161 -0.61 -28.81 0.69
N PHE A 162 -0.16 -29.11 -0.52
CA PHE A 162 0.04 -28.06 -1.52
C PHE A 162 -1.25 -27.34 -1.92
N ASP A 163 -2.41 -28.02 -1.85
CA ASP A 163 -3.73 -27.42 -2.13
C ASP A 163 -4.20 -26.48 -1.04
N SER A 164 -3.93 -26.81 0.23
CA SER A 164 -4.36 -26.06 1.41
C SER A 164 -3.38 -24.95 1.81
N ALA A 165 -2.08 -25.18 1.63
CA ALA A 165 -1.02 -24.29 2.13
C ALA A 165 -1.14 -22.83 1.67
N PRO A 166 -1.49 -22.48 0.41
CA PRO A 166 -1.62 -21.07 0.03
C PRO A 166 -2.64 -20.29 0.86
N ALA A 167 -3.78 -20.92 1.19
CA ALA A 167 -4.82 -20.30 2.02
C ALA A 167 -4.38 -20.21 3.49
N GLU A 168 -3.74 -21.27 4.01
CA GLU A 168 -3.24 -21.31 5.38
C GLU A 168 -2.10 -20.30 5.60
N MET A 169 -1.15 -20.19 4.68
CA MET A 169 -0.05 -19.22 4.74
C MET A 169 -0.57 -17.77 4.68
N ALA A 170 -1.60 -17.49 3.86
CA ALA A 170 -2.20 -16.17 3.80
C ALA A 170 -2.92 -15.77 5.10
N ALA A 171 -3.34 -16.74 5.92
CA ALA A 171 -3.92 -16.51 7.23
C ALA A 171 -2.88 -16.29 8.34
N ILE A 172 -1.58 -16.39 8.03
CA ILE A 172 -0.47 -16.08 8.94
C ILE A 172 0.09 -14.71 8.51
N PRO A 173 -0.03 -13.65 9.31
CA PRO A 173 -0.27 -13.60 10.75
C PRO A 173 -1.76 -13.67 11.10
N ASP A 174 -2.11 -14.24 12.26
CA ASP A 174 -3.46 -14.07 12.81
C ASP A 174 -3.65 -12.62 13.27
N ILE A 175 -3.86 -11.73 12.31
CA ILE A 175 -4.18 -10.33 12.57
C ILE A 175 -5.62 -10.20 13.07
N SER A 176 -6.46 -11.25 12.98
CA SER A 176 -7.79 -11.22 13.57
C SER A 176 -7.72 -11.17 15.11
N SER A 177 -6.73 -11.85 15.69
CA SER A 177 -6.43 -11.76 17.13
C SER A 177 -5.83 -10.42 17.53
N ALA A 178 -5.13 -9.76 16.61
CA ALA A 178 -4.84 -8.34 16.71
C ALA A 178 -6.10 -7.57 16.34
N SER A 179 -7.15 -7.70 17.16
CA SER A 179 -8.12 -6.62 17.30
C SER A 179 -7.28 -5.38 17.57
N VAL A 180 -7.04 -4.56 16.56
CA VAL A 180 -6.60 -3.20 16.76
C VAL A 180 -7.72 -2.65 17.64
N PRO A 181 -7.46 -2.39 18.94
CA PRO A 181 -8.54 -2.11 19.89
C PRO A 181 -9.22 -0.87 19.39
N ASP A 182 -10.36 -1.04 18.72
CA ASP A 182 -11.07 -0.08 17.87
C ASP A 182 -10.29 1.22 17.78
N SER A 183 -9.20 1.19 16.98
CA SER A 183 -7.97 1.98 17.19
C SER A 183 -8.30 3.27 17.90
N ALA A 184 -8.12 3.31 19.23
CA ALA A 184 -8.71 4.38 20.02
C ALA A 184 -8.31 5.71 19.37
N CYS A 185 -9.26 6.36 18.68
CA CYS A 185 -8.92 7.34 17.66
C CYS A 185 -7.96 8.34 18.28
N ALA A 186 -6.75 8.50 17.73
CA ALA A 186 -5.69 9.25 18.40
C ALA A 186 -6.15 10.68 18.74
N ILE A 187 -6.96 11.26 17.84
CA ILE A 187 -7.67 12.53 18.03
C ILE A 187 -8.65 12.40 19.22
N CYS A 188 -9.58 11.43 19.20
CA CYS A 188 -10.51 11.21 20.32
C CYS A 188 -9.80 10.94 21.66
N CYS A 189 -8.63 10.28 21.67
CA CYS A 189 -7.84 10.04 22.88
C CYS A 189 -7.23 11.32 23.42
N LEU A 190 -6.64 12.15 22.55
CA LEU A 190 -6.11 13.46 22.93
C LEU A 190 -7.21 14.40 23.45
N ARG A 191 -8.42 14.26 22.89
CA ARG A 191 -9.61 15.02 23.29
C ARG A 191 -10.15 14.66 24.68
N LYS A 192 -9.97 13.42 25.15
CA LYS A 192 -10.59 12.94 26.40
C LYS A 192 -10.20 13.81 27.60
N GLY A 193 -11.22 14.27 28.32
CA GLY A 193 -11.04 15.05 29.56
C GLY A 193 -10.67 16.52 29.36
N MET A 194 -10.69 17.03 28.12
CA MET A 194 -10.46 18.44 27.87
C MET A 194 -11.69 19.28 28.22
N GLU A 195 -11.46 20.39 28.92
CA GLU A 195 -12.45 21.44 29.12
C GLU A 195 -12.36 22.47 27.98
N PHE A 196 -13.51 23.03 27.58
CA PHE A 196 -13.62 23.96 26.47
C PHE A 196 -13.98 25.35 26.99
N GLU A 197 -13.45 26.37 26.33
CA GLU A 197 -13.73 27.78 26.64
C GLU A 197 -14.66 28.38 25.58
N PRO A 198 -15.65 29.21 25.96
CA PRO A 198 -16.50 29.89 24.98
C PRO A 198 -15.73 30.77 24.02
N VAL A 199 -16.06 30.67 22.73
CA VAL A 199 -15.54 31.57 21.69
C VAL A 199 -16.38 32.83 21.70
N GLY A 200 -15.90 33.90 22.35
CA GLY A 200 -16.70 35.09 22.67
C GLY A 200 -17.42 35.75 21.48
N ILE A 201 -16.84 35.68 20.28
CA ILE A 201 -17.41 36.26 19.05
C ILE A 201 -18.36 35.31 18.30
N MET A 202 -18.37 34.01 18.61
CA MET A 202 -19.14 32.97 17.91
C MET A 202 -20.15 32.32 18.87
N PRO A 203 -21.41 32.80 18.93
CA PRO A 203 -22.40 32.29 19.85
C PRO A 203 -22.66 30.78 19.71
N GLY A 204 -22.55 30.07 20.84
CA GLY A 204 -22.68 28.62 20.91
C GLY A 204 -21.43 27.83 20.49
N GLY A 205 -20.37 28.53 20.09
CA GLY A 205 -19.05 27.96 19.83
C GLY A 205 -18.20 27.94 21.10
N GLU A 206 -17.53 26.82 21.34
CA GLU A 206 -16.55 26.67 22.39
C GLU A 206 -15.31 25.97 21.82
N MET A 207 -14.12 26.37 22.26
CA MET A 207 -12.85 25.93 21.69
C MET A 207 -11.86 25.56 22.78
N ARG A 208 -10.98 24.61 22.46
CA ARG A 208 -9.82 24.28 23.26
C ARG A 208 -8.60 24.11 22.36
N ILE A 209 -7.62 25.00 22.52
CA ILE A 209 -6.32 24.89 21.85
C ILE A 209 -5.54 23.69 22.41
N VAL A 210 -5.02 22.86 21.51
CA VAL A 210 -4.17 21.69 21.81
C VAL A 210 -2.69 22.09 21.74
N ARG A 211 -2.32 22.89 20.74
CA ARG A 211 -0.98 23.46 20.53
C ARG A 211 -1.06 24.70 19.64
N GLU A 212 0.00 25.51 19.61
CA GLU A 212 0.07 26.80 18.90
C GLU A 212 1.09 26.85 17.75
N SER A 213 1.82 25.75 17.46
CA SER A 213 2.80 25.74 16.36
C SER A 213 2.99 24.36 15.72
N PRO A 214 2.31 24.07 14.59
CA PRO A 214 1.18 24.83 14.05
C PRO A 214 -0.03 24.69 14.97
N THR A 215 -0.93 25.67 14.92
CA THR A 215 -2.05 25.74 15.85
C THR A 215 -3.05 24.64 15.54
N SER A 216 -3.54 23.97 16.58
CA SER A 216 -4.63 23.02 16.44
C SER A 216 -5.53 23.05 17.65
N ALA A 217 -6.82 22.84 17.43
CA ALA A 217 -7.84 22.96 18.45
C ALA A 217 -8.94 21.92 18.27
N TYR A 218 -9.64 21.63 19.35
CA TYR A 218 -10.98 21.08 19.29
C TYR A 218 -11.97 22.23 19.36
N VAL A 219 -12.97 22.21 18.48
CA VAL A 219 -14.04 23.21 18.46
C VAL A 219 -15.36 22.48 18.49
N ARG A 220 -16.30 22.98 19.30
CA ARG A 220 -17.65 22.47 19.39
C ARG A 220 -18.66 23.58 19.18
N PHE A 221 -19.76 23.25 18.52
CA PHE A 221 -20.91 24.12 18.35
C PHE A 221 -22.19 23.37 18.71
N LYS A 222 -23.11 24.07 19.34
CA LYS A 222 -24.45 23.55 19.63
C LYS A 222 -25.30 23.44 18.38
N ALA A 223 -26.19 22.45 18.36
CA ALA A 223 -27.18 22.31 17.30
C ALA A 223 -27.96 23.63 17.12
N GLY A 224 -28.10 24.08 15.88
CA GLY A 224 -28.75 25.34 15.52
C GLY A 224 -27.83 26.56 15.50
N SER A 225 -26.58 26.45 15.97
CA SER A 225 -25.59 27.53 15.82
C SER A 225 -25.30 27.84 14.35
N VAL A 226 -24.94 29.09 14.11
CA VAL A 226 -24.57 29.61 12.79
C VAL A 226 -23.29 30.42 12.97
N GLU A 227 -22.31 30.14 12.11
CA GLU A 227 -21.19 31.05 11.87
C GLU A 227 -21.56 31.90 10.65
N PRO A 228 -21.60 33.24 10.79
CA PRO A 228 -21.87 34.11 9.66
C PRO A 228 -20.73 34.04 8.64
N ALA A 229 -20.92 34.58 7.45
CA ALA A 229 -19.83 34.60 6.47
C ALA A 229 -18.57 35.26 7.06
N HIS A 230 -17.45 34.56 7.00
CA HIS A 230 -16.18 35.02 7.54
C HIS A 230 -15.00 34.39 6.80
N HIS A 231 -13.82 34.97 6.97
CA HIS A 231 -12.56 34.43 6.47
C HIS A 231 -11.44 34.51 7.51
N HIS A 232 -10.33 33.83 7.19
CA HIS A 232 -9.12 33.76 8.02
C HIS A 232 -7.89 34.13 7.18
N THR A 233 -6.83 34.66 7.80
CA THR A 233 -5.55 34.91 7.11
C THR A 233 -4.91 33.60 6.66
N PHE A 234 -5.06 32.53 7.45
CA PHE A 234 -4.47 31.23 7.17
C PHE A 234 -5.52 30.22 6.73
N GLY A 235 -5.12 29.31 5.84
CA GLY A 235 -5.95 28.16 5.50
C GLY A 235 -6.01 27.18 6.66
N HIS A 236 -7.09 26.41 6.74
CA HIS A 236 -7.29 25.46 7.83
C HIS A 236 -7.83 24.12 7.34
N ASP A 237 -7.32 23.07 7.97
CA ASP A 237 -7.77 21.69 7.83
C ASP A 237 -8.72 21.37 8.98
N LEU A 238 -9.85 20.71 8.71
CA LEU A 238 -10.71 20.19 9.77
C LEU A 238 -11.16 18.75 9.50
N VAL A 239 -11.34 17.99 10.57
CA VAL A 239 -12.01 16.69 10.59
C VAL A 239 -13.15 16.74 11.59
N VAL A 240 -14.36 16.40 11.14
CA VAL A 240 -15.51 16.25 12.04
C VAL A 240 -15.32 14.99 12.88
N ILE A 241 -15.37 15.16 14.20
CA ILE A 241 -15.25 14.06 15.16
C ILE A 241 -16.63 13.45 15.41
N SER A 242 -17.62 14.32 15.58
CA SER A 242 -19.02 13.91 15.77
C SER A 242 -19.96 15.04 15.37
N GLY A 243 -21.12 14.69 14.85
CA GLY A 243 -22.22 15.60 14.56
C GLY A 243 -22.32 15.95 13.08
N LYS A 244 -23.04 17.03 12.79
CA LYS A 244 -23.42 17.37 11.42
C LYS A 244 -23.44 18.88 11.21
N LYS A 245 -22.67 19.34 10.22
CA LYS A 245 -22.64 20.74 9.81
C LYS A 245 -22.66 20.89 8.30
N LYS A 246 -23.13 22.03 7.81
CA LYS A 246 -22.97 22.42 6.40
C LYS A 246 -22.09 23.65 6.34
N VAL A 247 -21.10 23.60 5.45
CA VAL A 247 -20.17 24.69 5.17
C VAL A 247 -20.46 25.19 3.75
N TRP A 248 -20.72 26.49 3.61
CA TRP A 248 -20.82 27.16 2.32
C TRP A 248 -19.54 27.92 2.08
N ASN A 249 -18.76 27.55 1.06
CA ASN A 249 -17.64 28.34 0.60
C ASN A 249 -18.16 29.34 -0.45
N LEU A 250 -18.32 30.59 -0.02
CA LEU A 250 -18.93 31.65 -0.82
C LEU A 250 -17.99 32.16 -1.91
N THR A 251 -16.67 32.10 -1.68
CA THR A 251 -15.65 32.41 -2.69
C THR A 251 -15.75 31.46 -3.88
N LYS A 252 -15.85 30.15 -3.61
CA LYS A 252 -15.92 29.10 -4.64
C LYS A 252 -17.32 28.81 -5.14
N LYS A 253 -18.35 29.28 -4.44
CA LYS A 253 -19.77 28.96 -4.69
C LYS A 253 -20.05 27.46 -4.60
N GLU A 254 -19.45 26.82 -3.60
CA GLU A 254 -19.59 25.40 -3.28
C GLU A 254 -20.14 25.23 -1.87
N SER A 255 -20.75 24.08 -1.60
CA SER A 255 -21.22 23.73 -0.25
C SER A 255 -20.89 22.29 0.08
N TYR A 256 -20.58 22.02 1.34
CA TYR A 256 -20.20 20.71 1.86
C TYR A 256 -21.06 20.37 3.06
N ASP A 257 -21.81 19.27 2.98
CA ASP A 257 -22.50 18.67 4.11
C ASP A 257 -21.54 17.68 4.77
N LEU A 258 -21.07 17.99 5.98
CA LEU A 258 -20.04 17.25 6.70
C LEU A 258 -20.65 16.48 7.88
N VAL A 259 -20.27 15.21 8.00
CA VAL A 259 -20.61 14.29 9.10
C VAL A 259 -19.34 13.67 9.71
N ASP A 260 -19.51 12.80 10.70
CA ASP A 260 -18.43 12.05 11.37
C ASP A 260 -17.39 11.48 10.40
N GLY A 261 -16.13 11.86 10.59
CA GLY A 261 -14.99 11.41 9.79
C GLY A 261 -14.71 12.24 8.53
N ASP A 262 -15.60 13.15 8.14
CA ASP A 262 -15.38 13.98 6.97
C ASP A 262 -14.28 15.02 7.21
N PHE A 263 -13.48 15.23 6.17
CA PHE A 263 -12.39 16.20 6.12
C PHE A 263 -12.75 17.36 5.18
N LEU A 264 -12.43 18.59 5.61
CA LEU A 264 -12.50 19.76 4.74
C LEU A 264 -11.28 20.66 4.95
N PHE A 265 -10.65 21.03 3.83
CA PHE A 265 -9.66 22.10 3.79
C PHE A 265 -10.31 23.38 3.26
N THR A 266 -10.21 24.46 4.03
CA THR A 266 -10.61 25.81 3.60
C THR A 266 -9.35 26.62 3.30
N PRO A 267 -9.12 27.07 2.06
CA PRO A 267 -7.99 27.94 1.71
C PRO A 267 -7.98 29.26 2.48
N ALA A 268 -6.78 29.83 2.64
CA ALA A 268 -6.59 31.17 3.18
C ALA A 268 -7.42 32.20 2.40
N GLY A 269 -8.12 33.08 3.12
CA GLY A 269 -8.94 34.15 2.53
C GLY A 269 -10.25 33.70 1.87
N ASP A 270 -10.56 32.40 1.82
CA ASP A 270 -11.88 31.96 1.36
C ASP A 270 -12.94 32.36 2.38
N VAL A 271 -13.96 33.08 1.92
CA VAL A 271 -15.11 33.46 2.73
C VAL A 271 -16.05 32.27 2.82
N HIS A 272 -16.39 31.86 4.03
CA HIS A 272 -17.28 30.73 4.25
C HIS A 272 -18.28 30.99 5.38
N ARG A 273 -19.41 30.28 5.32
CA ARG A 273 -20.51 30.32 6.29
C ARG A 273 -20.78 28.92 6.79
N VAL A 274 -21.24 28.76 8.03
CA VAL A 274 -21.50 27.44 8.60
C VAL A 274 -22.83 27.39 9.34
N LYS A 275 -23.55 26.28 9.20
CA LYS A 275 -24.71 25.93 10.05
C LYS A 275 -24.50 24.57 10.66
N TYR A 276 -24.76 24.49 11.96
CA TYR A 276 -24.71 23.25 12.73
C TYR A 276 -26.11 22.68 12.87
N PHE A 277 -26.32 21.47 12.36
CA PHE A 277 -27.62 20.78 12.45
C PHE A 277 -27.70 19.90 13.70
N GLU A 278 -26.56 19.47 14.22
CA GLU A 278 -26.42 18.70 15.44
C GLU A 278 -25.32 19.32 16.32
N ASP A 279 -25.24 18.91 17.58
CA ASP A 279 -24.08 19.22 18.43
C ASP A 279 -22.85 18.64 17.74
N THR A 280 -21.99 19.51 17.23
CA THR A 280 -20.89 19.12 16.34
C THR A 280 -19.57 19.45 16.99
N GLU A 281 -18.66 18.49 17.02
CA GLU A 281 -17.29 18.64 17.47
C GLU A 281 -16.34 18.30 16.32
N PHE A 282 -15.31 19.11 16.12
CA PHE A 282 -14.30 18.86 15.10
C PHE A 282 -12.91 19.23 15.59
N PHE A 283 -11.92 18.53 15.07
CA PHE A 283 -10.52 18.92 15.18
C PHE A 283 -10.18 19.85 14.01
N ILE A 284 -9.53 20.97 14.29
CA ILE A 284 -9.12 21.95 13.29
C ILE A 284 -7.65 22.30 13.48
N ARG A 285 -6.94 22.55 12.39
CA ARG A 285 -5.52 22.93 12.36
C ARG A 285 -5.29 24.04 11.34
N TRP A 286 -4.48 25.01 11.69
CA TRP A 286 -4.03 26.10 10.82
C TRP A 286 -2.62 26.55 11.19
N ASP A 287 -2.01 27.34 10.32
CA ASP A 287 -0.72 27.95 10.60
C ASP A 287 -0.88 29.32 11.28
N GLY A 288 0.11 29.73 12.07
CA GLY A 288 0.10 31.07 12.67
C GLY A 288 -0.91 31.27 13.80
N HIS A 289 -1.25 32.54 14.04
CA HIS A 289 -2.15 32.94 15.11
C HIS A 289 -3.61 32.72 14.71
N TRP A 290 -4.47 32.53 15.70
CA TRP A 290 -5.91 32.52 15.46
C TRP A 290 -6.40 33.91 15.08
N ASP A 291 -7.12 34.00 13.98
CA ASP A 291 -7.85 35.17 13.54
C ASP A 291 -9.17 34.77 12.91
N ILE A 292 -10.06 35.73 12.73
CA ILE A 292 -11.36 35.55 12.08
C ILE A 292 -11.93 36.93 11.79
N PHE A 293 -12.29 37.14 10.53
CA PHE A 293 -12.84 38.39 10.04
C PHE A 293 -14.28 38.13 9.61
N LEU A 294 -15.23 38.73 10.33
CA LEU A 294 -16.65 38.60 10.00
C LEU A 294 -16.98 39.49 8.79
N ASP A 295 -17.40 38.87 7.70
CA ASP A 295 -17.86 39.54 6.47
C ASP A 295 -19.37 39.79 6.47
N GLU A 296 -20.07 39.24 7.46
CA GLU A 296 -21.52 39.29 7.59
C GLU A 296 -21.93 39.26 9.08
N ASP A 297 -23.08 39.87 9.41
CA ASP A 297 -23.69 39.74 10.73
C ASP A 297 -24.55 38.46 10.87
N LEU A 298 -24.81 38.04 12.11
CA LEU A 298 -25.55 36.81 12.38
C LEU A 298 -26.99 36.80 11.81
N ASP A 299 -27.66 37.94 11.75
CA ASP A 299 -29.03 38.01 11.26
C ASP A 299 -29.08 37.93 9.73
N ALA A 300 -28.12 38.54 9.05
CA ALA A 300 -27.91 38.38 7.62
C ALA A 300 -27.60 36.91 7.28
N ALA A 301 -26.73 36.26 8.05
CA ALA A 301 -26.39 34.85 7.85
C ALA A 301 -27.61 33.94 8.01
N ARG A 302 -28.41 34.14 9.06
CA ARG A 302 -29.66 33.39 9.28
C ARG A 302 -30.63 33.55 8.12
N ARG A 303 -30.87 34.80 7.67
CA ARG A 303 -31.74 35.08 6.51
C ARG A 303 -31.25 34.39 5.23
N ALA A 304 -29.94 34.44 4.97
CA ALA A 304 -29.35 33.80 3.80
C ALA A 304 -29.53 32.28 3.83
N ILE A 305 -29.29 31.65 4.99
CA ILE A 305 -29.47 30.21 5.16
C ILE A 305 -30.93 29.80 5.05
N ASP A 306 -31.85 30.55 5.67
CA ASP A 306 -33.29 30.27 5.62
C ASP A 306 -33.82 30.38 4.18
N ALA A 307 -33.35 31.38 3.41
CA ALA A 307 -33.69 31.52 2.00
C ALA A 307 -33.20 30.33 1.16
N GLU A 308 -31.99 29.84 1.41
CA GLU A 308 -31.41 28.73 0.64
C GLU A 308 -32.05 27.37 1.01
N LEU A 309 -32.20 27.09 2.31
CA LEU A 309 -32.81 25.84 2.77
C LEU A 309 -34.31 25.80 2.49
N GLY A 310 -35.00 26.95 2.57
CA GLY A 310 -36.42 27.07 2.20
C GLY A 310 -36.65 26.87 0.70
N ALA A 311 -35.77 27.41 -0.15
CA ALA A 311 -35.82 27.17 -1.59
C ALA A 311 -35.58 25.70 -1.97
N ALA A 312 -34.78 24.97 -1.19
CA ALA A 312 -34.56 23.53 -1.38
C ALA A 312 -35.80 22.68 -1.06
N THR A 313 -36.63 23.09 -0.07
CA THR A 313 -37.89 22.40 0.24
C THR A 313 -39.04 22.69 -0.73
N ALA A 314 -38.94 23.73 -1.55
CA ALA A 314 -39.96 24.11 -2.53
C ALA A 314 -39.77 23.44 -3.91
N LYS A 315 -38.64 22.76 -4.14
CA LYS A 315 -38.36 21.95 -5.33
C LYS A 315 -38.69 20.49 -5.08
#